data_AF-Q3Y5V1-F1
#
_entry.id   AF-Q3Y5V1-F1
#
_cell.length_a   1.000
_cell.length_b   1.000
_cell.length_c   1.000
_cell.angle_alpha   90.00
_cell.angle_beta   90.00
_cell.angle_gamma   90.00
#
_symmetry.space_group_name_H-M   'P 1'
#
loop_
_entity.id
_entity.type
_entity.pdbx_description
1 polymer ?
#
loop_
_entity_poly.entity_id
_entity_poly.type
_entity_poly.pdbx_seq_one_letter_code
_entity_poly.pdbx_strand_id
1 'polypeptide(L)'
;GKTTLAKLVFNHEMIKQHFHKIIWVCVSEPFIVNKILGEVLQNLIPNSHGGDNNREVLLRELQKEMHGQRYFLVLDDVWNENAFLWDELKYRLLRITGNSGNCIVVTTRNADIAKLMETRPSHHLSKLSDDQCWSLFKESANAYGLIPMTSKLEMVQKELV
;
A
#
# COMPACT_ATOMS: atom_id res chain seq x y z
N GLY A 1 9.05 -5.38 6.17
CA GLY A 1 8.33 -5.51 4.89
C GLY A 1 6.87 -5.08 5.01
N LYS A 2 6.59 -3.77 5.10
CA LYS A 2 5.21 -3.24 5.09
C LYS A 2 4.54 -3.47 3.73
N THR A 3 5.19 -3.00 2.67
CA THR A 3 4.78 -3.23 1.27
C THR A 3 4.61 -4.72 0.97
N THR A 4 5.51 -5.58 1.45
CA THR A 4 5.39 -7.04 1.30
C THR A 4 4.12 -7.57 1.95
N LEU A 5 3.84 -7.20 3.21
CA LEU A 5 2.62 -7.63 3.90
C LEU A 5 1.36 -7.10 3.19
N ALA A 6 1.35 -5.84 2.79
CA ALA A 6 0.24 -5.26 2.06
C ALA A 6 0.01 -5.97 0.71
N LYS A 7 1.07 -6.36 -0.01
CA LYS A 7 0.97 -7.17 -1.24
C LYS A 7 0.38 -8.55 -0.97
N LEU A 8 0.72 -9.20 0.15
CA LEU A 8 0.12 -10.47 0.54
C LEU A 8 -1.39 -10.33 0.77
N VAL A 9 -1.81 -9.30 1.52
CA VAL A 9 -3.23 -9.01 1.75
C VAL A 9 -3.95 -8.69 0.43
N PHE A 10 -3.39 -7.78 -0.37
CA PHE A 10 -3.95 -7.36 -1.66
C PHE A 10 -4.20 -8.55 -2.61
N ASN A 11 -3.31 -9.54 -2.60
CA ASN A 11 -3.41 -10.71 -3.47
C ASN A 11 -4.23 -11.85 -2.86
N HIS A 12 -4.63 -11.75 -1.60
CA HIS A 12 -5.35 -12.79 -0.87
C HIS A 12 -6.74 -13.04 -1.48
N GLU A 13 -7.15 -14.31 -1.60
CA GLU A 13 -8.41 -14.70 -2.23
C GLU A 13 -9.64 -14.07 -1.56
N MET A 14 -9.68 -14.05 -0.23
CA MET A 14 -10.75 -13.37 0.53
C MET A 14 -10.91 -11.89 0.15
N ILE A 15 -9.80 -11.17 -0.11
CA ILE A 15 -9.87 -9.77 -0.57
C ILE A 15 -10.46 -9.73 -1.98
N LYS A 16 -9.97 -10.60 -2.87
CA LYS A 16 -10.45 -10.70 -4.25
C LYS A 16 -11.93 -11.09 -4.38
N GLN A 17 -12.45 -11.87 -3.44
CA GLN A 17 -13.85 -12.29 -3.42
C GLN A 17 -14.77 -11.25 -2.76
N HIS A 18 -14.25 -10.48 -1.79
CA HIS A 18 -15.06 -9.53 -1.02
C HIS A 18 -15.26 -8.18 -1.71
N PHE A 19 -14.22 -7.68 -2.37
CA PHE A 19 -14.19 -6.36 -3.00
C PHE A 19 -14.34 -6.45 -4.52
N HIS A 20 -15.14 -5.54 -5.08
CA HIS A 20 -15.41 -5.47 -6.51
C HIS A 20 -14.27 -4.78 -7.27
N LYS A 21 -13.60 -3.83 -6.61
CA LYS A 21 -12.45 -3.08 -7.14
C LYS A 21 -11.30 -3.16 -6.16
N ILE A 22 -10.11 -3.46 -6.64
CA ILE A 22 -8.90 -3.61 -5.82
C ILE A 22 -7.81 -2.79 -6.48
N ILE A 23 -7.28 -1.81 -5.76
CA ILE A 23 -6.50 -0.72 -6.33
C ILE A 23 -5.23 -0.54 -5.52
N TRP A 24 -4.09 -0.41 -6.20
CA TRP A 24 -2.79 -0.15 -5.57
C TRP A 24 -2.19 1.12 -6.13
N VAL A 25 -1.89 2.08 -5.25
CA VAL A 25 -1.26 3.35 -5.61
C VAL A 25 0.00 3.51 -4.78
N CYS A 26 1.12 3.74 -5.43
CA CYS A 26 2.38 4.09 -4.76
C CYS A 26 2.44 5.61 -4.65
N VAL A 27 2.35 6.15 -3.44
CA VAL A 27 2.24 7.60 -3.26
C VAL A 27 3.61 8.26 -3.38
N SER A 28 3.90 8.85 -4.54
CA SER A 28 5.13 9.63 -4.74
C SER A 28 5.10 10.94 -3.96
N GLU A 29 6.28 11.46 -3.62
CA GLU A 29 6.42 12.88 -3.27
C GLU A 29 6.60 13.74 -4.54
N PRO A 30 6.01 14.95 -4.58
CA PRO A 30 5.17 15.57 -3.56
C PRO A 30 3.76 14.96 -3.48
N PHE A 31 3.15 15.01 -2.30
CA PHE A 31 1.79 14.52 -2.07
C PHE A 31 0.77 15.43 -2.75
N ILE A 32 0.27 15.00 -3.91
CA ILE A 32 -0.70 15.76 -4.71
C ILE A 32 -1.99 14.94 -4.80
N VAL A 33 -3.06 15.41 -4.16
CA VAL A 33 -4.36 14.72 -4.09
C VAL A 33 -4.89 14.35 -5.47
N ASN A 34 -4.87 15.28 -6.43
CA ASN A 34 -5.36 15.01 -7.79
C ASN A 34 -4.51 13.94 -8.51
N LYS A 35 -3.19 13.90 -8.27
CA LYS A 35 -2.31 12.88 -8.84
C LYS A 35 -2.66 11.50 -8.30
N ILE A 36 -2.84 11.40 -6.98
CA ILE A 36 -3.26 10.14 -6.32
C ILE A 36 -4.60 9.66 -6.89
N LEU A 37 -5.59 10.55 -6.99
CA LEU A 37 -6.90 10.23 -7.57
C LEU A 37 -6.80 9.83 -9.05
N GLY A 38 -5.91 10.48 -9.81
CA GLY A 38 -5.60 10.11 -11.19
C GLY A 38 -5.01 8.70 -11.30
N GLU A 39 -4.07 8.34 -10.43
CA GLU A 39 -3.49 6.99 -10.37
C GLU A 39 -4.53 5.94 -9.96
N VAL A 40 -5.46 6.28 -9.04
CA VAL A 40 -6.63 5.44 -8.72
C VAL A 40 -7.47 5.19 -9.98
N LEU A 41 -7.75 6.24 -10.75
CA LEU A 41 -8.54 6.11 -11.98
C LEU A 41 -7.81 5.26 -13.04
N GLN A 42 -6.50 5.43 -13.18
CA GLN A 42 -5.69 4.63 -14.12
C GLN A 42 -5.67 3.14 -13.79
N ASN A 43 -5.71 2.79 -12.50
CA ASN A 43 -5.86 1.40 -12.06
C ASN A 43 -7.24 0.83 -12.41
N LEU A 44 -8.28 1.66 -12.43
CA LEU A 44 -9.65 1.26 -12.76
C LEU A 44 -9.89 1.19 -14.27
N ILE A 45 -9.32 2.14 -15.02
CA ILE A 45 -9.44 2.30 -16.46
C ILE A 45 -8.03 2.49 -17.04
N PRO A 46 -7.43 1.41 -17.59
CA PRO A 46 -6.14 1.51 -18.27
C PRO A 46 -6.19 2.54 -19.41
N ASN A 47 -5.14 3.35 -19.54
CA ASN A 47 -5.02 4.45 -20.51
C ASN A 47 -5.92 5.69 -20.26
N SER A 48 -6.55 5.81 -19.10
CA SER A 48 -7.22 7.07 -18.73
C SER A 48 -6.19 8.20 -18.54
N HIS A 49 -6.49 9.37 -19.11
CA HIS A 49 -5.66 10.59 -18.95
C HIS A 49 -5.93 11.25 -17.59
N GLY A 50 -5.59 10.55 -16.50
CA GLY A 50 -5.81 11.02 -15.12
C GLY A 50 -4.92 12.19 -14.68
N GLY A 51 -3.96 12.63 -15.49
CA GLY A 51 -2.96 13.65 -15.13
C GLY A 51 -3.27 15.09 -15.53
N ASP A 52 -4.11 15.31 -16.55
CA ASP A 52 -4.27 16.63 -17.22
C ASP A 52 -5.72 17.12 -17.30
N ASN A 53 -6.67 16.29 -16.86
CA ASN A 53 -8.09 16.61 -16.93
C ASN A 53 -8.56 17.38 -15.69
N ASN A 54 -9.47 18.34 -15.93
CA ASN A 54 -10.19 19.12 -14.92
C ASN A 54 -10.61 18.23 -13.72
N ARG A 55 -10.30 18.65 -12.49
CA ARG A 55 -10.63 17.96 -11.23
C ARG A 55 -12.07 17.44 -11.18
N GLU A 56 -13.02 18.20 -11.72
CA GLU A 56 -14.43 17.79 -11.73
C GLU A 56 -14.72 16.62 -12.68
N VAL A 57 -13.97 16.51 -13.77
CA VAL A 57 -14.05 15.35 -14.67
C VAL A 57 -13.49 14.12 -13.98
N LEU A 58 -12.30 14.23 -13.37
CA LEU A 58 -11.67 13.15 -12.61
C LEU A 58 -12.59 12.59 -11.52
N LEU A 59 -13.21 13.48 -10.71
CA LEU A 59 -14.13 13.04 -9.66
C LEU A 59 -15.40 12.39 -10.22
N ARG A 60 -15.93 12.86 -11.36
CA ARG A 60 -17.09 12.24 -12.01
C ARG A 60 -16.78 10.86 -12.56
N GLU A 61 -15.61 10.66 -13.14
CA GLU A 61 -15.16 9.35 -13.66
C GLU A 61 -14.94 8.36 -12.52
N LEU A 62 -14.26 8.78 -11.45
CA LEU A 62 -14.10 7.96 -10.25
C LEU A 62 -15.45 7.60 -9.61
N GLN A 63 -16.36 8.57 -9.52
CA GLN A 63 -17.72 8.31 -9.03
C GLN A 63 -18.44 7.30 -9.92
N LYS A 64 -18.34 7.40 -11.25
CA LYS A 64 -18.95 6.43 -12.17
C LYS A 64 -18.41 5.00 -11.94
N GLU A 65 -17.10 4.84 -11.73
CA GLU A 65 -16.47 3.53 -11.60
C GLU A 65 -16.59 2.89 -10.20
N MET A 66 -16.69 3.72 -9.15
CA MET A 66 -16.62 3.26 -7.77
C MET A 66 -17.95 3.40 -7.01
N HIS A 67 -18.89 4.21 -7.49
CA HIS A 67 -20.17 4.39 -6.80
C HIS A 67 -20.96 3.08 -6.73
N GLY A 68 -21.49 2.76 -5.55
CA GLY A 68 -22.18 1.50 -5.27
C GLY A 68 -21.26 0.28 -5.10
N GLN A 69 -19.99 0.38 -5.47
CA GLN A 69 -19.01 -0.71 -5.37
C GLN A 69 -18.34 -0.73 -3.99
N ARG A 70 -18.00 -1.94 -3.52
CA ARG A 70 -17.00 -2.11 -2.46
C ARG A 70 -15.60 -2.11 -3.06
N TYR A 71 -14.75 -1.16 -2.66
CA TYR A 71 -13.36 -1.11 -3.10
C TYR A 71 -12.37 -1.33 -1.96
N PHE A 72 -11.24 -1.94 -2.31
CA PHE A 72 -10.05 -2.07 -1.49
C PHE A 72 -8.94 -1.22 -2.12
N LEU A 73 -8.48 -0.19 -1.42
CA LEU A 73 -7.46 0.74 -1.90
C LEU A 73 -6.22 0.66 -1.01
N VAL A 74 -5.06 0.39 -1.61
CA VAL A 74 -3.76 0.50 -0.94
C VAL A 74 -3.08 1.79 -1.37
N LEU A 75 -2.74 2.63 -0.39
CA LEU A 75 -1.84 3.77 -0.53
C LEU A 75 -0.47 3.37 0.06
N ASP A 76 0.45 2.96 -0.81
CA ASP A 76 1.77 2.43 -0.45
C ASP A 76 2.80 3.56 -0.29
N ASP A 77 3.72 3.37 0.66
CA ASP A 77 4.84 4.24 1.02
C ASP A 77 4.50 5.74 1.14
N VAL A 78 3.59 6.11 2.06
CA VAL A 78 3.18 7.52 2.25
C VAL A 78 4.03 8.25 3.30
N TRP A 79 4.47 9.47 2.97
CA TRP A 79 5.41 10.28 3.77
C TRP A 79 4.88 11.64 4.22
N ASN A 80 3.76 12.13 3.66
CA ASN A 80 3.29 13.48 3.94
C ASN A 80 2.46 13.58 5.23
N GLU A 81 2.77 14.56 6.07
CA GLU A 81 2.12 14.79 7.38
C GLU A 81 1.06 15.90 7.36
N ASN A 82 0.80 16.52 6.20
CA ASN A 82 -0.11 17.65 6.09
C ASN A 82 -1.57 17.18 6.24
N ALA A 83 -2.13 17.40 7.44
CA ALA A 83 -3.51 17.03 7.77
C ALA A 83 -4.55 17.57 6.78
N PHE A 84 -4.35 18.78 6.24
CA PHE A 84 -5.29 19.37 5.28
C PHE A 84 -5.35 18.58 3.97
N LEU A 85 -4.21 18.15 3.43
CA LEU A 85 -4.17 17.35 2.20
C LEU A 85 -4.79 15.97 2.39
N TRP A 86 -4.61 15.38 3.58
CA TRP A 86 -5.26 14.13 3.95
C TRP A 86 -6.76 14.26 4.11
N ASP A 87 -7.23 15.30 4.79
CA ASP A 87 -8.66 15.56 4.95
C ASP A 87 -9.31 15.86 3.59
N GLU A 88 -8.60 16.56 2.69
CA GLU A 88 -9.06 16.71 1.31
C GLU A 88 -9.19 15.35 0.62
N LEU A 89 -8.14 14.50 0.65
CA LEU A 89 -8.19 13.16 0.03
C LEU A 89 -9.33 12.32 0.60
N LYS A 90 -9.48 12.27 1.93
CA LYS A 90 -10.59 11.58 2.62
C LYS A 90 -11.94 12.10 2.13
N TYR A 91 -12.12 13.42 2.12
CA TYR A 91 -13.35 14.04 1.68
C TYR A 91 -13.70 13.68 0.24
N ARG A 92 -12.72 13.68 -0.68
CA ARG A 92 -12.94 13.25 -2.07
C ARG A 92 -13.35 11.78 -2.16
N LEU A 93 -12.63 10.90 -1.48
CA LEU A 93 -12.94 9.46 -1.48
C LEU A 93 -14.32 9.18 -0.90
N LEU A 94 -14.68 9.84 0.21
CA LEU A 94 -16.03 9.74 0.82
C LEU A 94 -17.13 10.17 -0.14
N ARG A 95 -16.92 11.23 -0.93
CA ARG A 95 -17.91 11.68 -1.93
C ARG A 95 -18.06 10.74 -3.12
N ILE A 96 -17.01 10.01 -3.47
CA ILE A 96 -17.05 8.97 -4.51
C ILE A 96 -17.84 7.75 -4.02
N THR A 97 -17.85 7.50 -2.70
CA THR A 97 -18.53 6.34 -2.13
C THR A 97 -20.06 6.50 -2.16
N GLY A 98 -20.74 5.46 -2.65
CA GLY A 98 -22.20 5.31 -2.59
C GLY A 98 -22.66 4.12 -1.75
N ASN A 99 -21.71 3.39 -1.13
CA ASN A 99 -21.96 2.18 -0.37
C ASN A 99 -20.97 2.08 0.80
N SER A 100 -21.37 1.37 1.85
CA SER A 100 -20.50 1.03 2.98
C SER A 100 -19.64 -0.21 2.68
N GLY A 101 -18.62 -0.45 3.50
CA GLY A 101 -17.75 -1.63 3.36
C GLY A 101 -16.53 -1.44 2.47
N ASN A 102 -16.16 -0.19 2.15
CA ASN A 102 -14.87 0.12 1.52
C ASN A 102 -13.73 0.02 2.54
N CYS A 103 -12.54 -0.35 2.07
CA CYS A 103 -11.36 -0.44 2.92
C CYS A 103 -10.19 0.29 2.26
N ILE A 104 -9.51 1.13 3.05
CA ILE A 104 -8.28 1.81 2.63
C ILE A 104 -7.16 1.36 3.58
N VAL A 105 -6.07 0.86 3.00
CA VAL A 105 -4.85 0.50 3.73
C VAL A 105 -3.77 1.49 3.36
N VAL A 106 -3.16 2.11 4.36
CA VAL A 106 -2.03 3.01 4.18
C VAL A 106 -0.80 2.32 4.74
N THR A 107 0.30 2.32 3.99
CA THR A 107 1.61 1.95 4.54
C THR A 107 2.46 3.19 4.68
N THR A 108 3.12 3.34 5.82
CA THR A 108 3.96 4.51 6.11
C THR A 108 5.09 4.12 7.05
N ARG A 109 6.17 4.91 7.04
CA ARG A 109 7.25 4.84 8.03
C ARG A 109 7.01 5.76 9.22
N ASN A 110 6.09 6.71 9.09
CA ASN A 110 5.78 7.68 10.12
C ASN A 110 4.53 7.26 10.91
N ALA A 111 4.68 7.07 12.22
CA ALA A 111 3.58 6.71 13.11
C ALA A 111 2.51 7.81 13.23
N ASP A 112 2.86 9.08 13.04
CA ASP A 112 1.91 10.19 13.12
C ASP A 112 0.99 10.25 11.90
N ILE A 113 1.49 9.87 10.72
CA ILE A 113 0.64 9.64 9.53
C ILE A 113 -0.35 8.50 9.79
N ALA A 114 0.10 7.43 10.46
CA ALA A 114 -0.78 6.30 10.79
C ALA A 114 -1.94 6.75 11.68
N LYS A 115 -1.67 7.55 12.73
CA LYS A 115 -2.69 8.13 13.63
C LYS A 115 -3.68 9.04 12.91
N LEU A 116 -3.21 9.85 11.97
CA LEU A 116 -4.07 10.78 11.22
C LEU A 116 -5.13 10.06 10.37
N MET A 117 -4.81 8.85 9.90
CA MET A 117 -5.66 8.01 9.04
C MET A 117 -6.37 6.90 9.81
N GLU A 118 -6.18 6.83 11.13
CA GLU A 118 -6.55 5.69 11.93
C GLU A 118 -8.07 5.60 12.10
N THR A 119 -8.67 4.61 11.45
CA THR A 119 -10.06 4.17 11.74
C THR A 119 -10.09 2.87 12.54
N ARG A 120 -8.95 2.19 12.63
CA ARG A 120 -8.68 0.96 13.38
C ARG A 120 -7.23 0.98 13.85
N PRO A 121 -6.89 0.30 14.96
CA PRO A 121 -5.53 0.26 15.48
C PRO A 121 -4.48 -0.09 14.41
N SER A 122 -3.44 0.72 14.36
CA SER A 122 -2.34 0.60 13.40
C SER A 122 -1.56 -0.69 13.62
N HIS A 123 -1.29 -1.41 12.53
CA HIS A 123 -0.48 -2.63 12.60
C HIS A 123 1.01 -2.29 12.53
N HIS A 124 1.69 -2.35 13.68
CA HIS A 124 3.14 -2.22 13.74
C HIS A 124 3.81 -3.56 13.42
N LEU A 125 4.45 -3.64 12.24
CA LEU A 125 5.27 -4.80 11.88
C LEU A 125 6.46 -4.92 12.85
N SER A 126 6.55 -6.07 13.50
CA SER A 126 7.72 -6.44 14.31
C SER A 126 8.91 -6.79 13.43
N LYS A 127 10.09 -6.78 14.04
CA LYS A 127 11.29 -7.37 13.43
C LYS A 127 11.13 -8.89 13.37
N LEU A 128 11.84 -9.51 12.42
CA LEU A 128 12.04 -10.95 12.42
C LEU A 128 12.96 -11.33 13.60
N SER A 129 12.81 -12.53 14.11
CA SER A 129 13.80 -13.11 15.05
C SER A 129 15.12 -13.38 14.34
N ASP A 130 16.21 -13.52 15.11
CA ASP A 130 17.54 -13.76 14.54
C ASP A 130 17.59 -15.06 13.70
N ASP A 131 16.90 -16.12 14.15
CA ASP A 131 16.76 -17.37 13.41
C ASP A 131 16.02 -17.20 12.07
N GLN A 132 14.98 -16.37 12.05
CA GLN A 132 14.23 -16.04 10.84
C GLN A 132 15.06 -15.16 9.89
N CYS A 133 15.79 -14.17 10.42
CA CYS A 133 16.74 -13.36 9.66
C CYS A 133 17.81 -14.24 9.00
N TRP A 134 18.37 -15.18 9.76
CA TRP A 134 19.39 -16.10 9.26
C TRP A 134 18.84 -17.04 8.18
N SER A 135 17.64 -17.57 8.38
CA SER A 135 16.98 -18.43 7.40
C SER A 135 16.72 -17.67 6.09
N LEU A 136 16.20 -16.44 6.17
CA LEU A 136 15.98 -15.58 5.00
C LEU A 136 17.29 -15.23 4.28
N PHE A 137 18.37 -14.98 5.02
CA PHE A 137 19.70 -14.73 4.45
C PHE A 137 20.20 -15.94 3.67
N LYS A 138 20.12 -17.14 4.26
CA LYS A 138 20.51 -18.40 3.61
C LYS A 138 19.74 -18.65 2.33
N GLU A 139 18.41 -18.49 2.36
CA GLU A 139 17.56 -18.64 1.18
C GLU A 139 17.96 -17.65 0.07
N SER A 140 18.17 -16.39 0.44
CA SER A 140 18.59 -15.34 -0.50
C SER A 140 19.95 -15.65 -1.13
N ALA A 141 20.95 -16.00 -0.31
CA ALA A 141 22.30 -16.32 -0.78
C ALA A 141 22.32 -17.55 -1.70
N ASN A 142 21.51 -18.57 -1.39
CA ASN A 142 21.35 -19.76 -2.23
C ASN A 142 20.68 -19.45 -3.56
N ALA A 143 19.65 -18.58 -3.56
CA ALA A 143 18.93 -18.20 -4.78
C ALA A 143 19.83 -17.48 -5.81
N TYR A 144 20.85 -16.76 -5.35
CA TYR A 144 21.86 -16.12 -6.22
C TYR A 144 23.05 -17.04 -6.56
N GLY A 145 23.01 -18.31 -6.15
CA GLY A 145 24.07 -19.28 -6.42
C GLY A 145 25.41 -18.93 -5.77
N LEU A 146 25.41 -18.05 -4.77
CA LEU A 146 26.64 -17.46 -4.25
C LEU A 146 27.40 -18.39 -3.30
N ILE A 147 26.78 -19.45 -2.75
CA ILE A 147 27.43 -20.22 -1.68
C ILE A 147 27.01 -21.70 -1.67
N PRO A 148 27.96 -22.66 -1.70
CA PRO A 148 27.79 -23.92 -0.98
C PRO A 148 27.84 -23.61 0.52
N MET A 149 26.87 -24.07 1.32
CA MET A 149 26.91 -23.95 2.80
C MET A 149 28.29 -24.38 3.32
N THR A 150 29.14 -23.43 3.69
CA THR A 150 30.48 -23.69 4.21
C THR A 150 30.55 -23.31 5.68
N SER A 151 31.49 -23.91 6.41
CA SER A 151 31.83 -23.57 7.80
C SER A 151 32.10 -22.08 8.03
N LYS A 152 32.51 -21.34 6.99
CA LYS A 152 32.68 -19.87 7.04
C LYS A 152 31.37 -19.12 7.27
N LEU A 153 30.24 -19.58 6.75
CA LEU A 153 28.96 -18.91 6.97
C LEU A 153 28.48 -19.07 8.42
N GLU A 154 28.70 -20.25 9.00
CA GLU A 154 28.38 -20.52 10.40
C GLU A 154 29.24 -19.68 11.35
N MET A 155 30.48 -19.35 10.96
CA MET A 155 31.32 -18.40 11.70
C MET A 155 30.76 -16.99 11.66
N VAL A 156 30.34 -16.50 10.48
CA VAL A 156 29.71 -15.17 10.34
C VAL A 156 28.40 -15.09 11.13
N GLN A 157 27.59 -16.16 11.19
CA GLN A 157 26.39 -16.19 12.02
C GLN A 157 26.72 -15.96 13.50
N LYS A 158 27.76 -16.62 14.01
CA LYS A 158 28.18 -16.52 15.42
C LYS A 158 28.80 -15.17 15.78
N GLU A 159 29.25 -14.39 14.81
CA GLU A 159 29.78 -13.03 15.04
C GLU A 159 28.68 -11.95 15.00
N LEU A 160 27.53 -12.24 14.39
CA LEU A 160 26.42 -11.28 14.20
C LEU A 160 25.31 -11.37 15.26
N VAL A 161 25.25 -12.48 16.01
CA VAL A 161 24.27 -12.77 17.09
C VAL A 161 25.00 -12.78 18.42
#